data_AF-A0A954JS81-F1
#
_entry.id   AF-A0A954JS81-F1
#
_cell.length_a   1.000
_cell.length_b   1.000
_cell.length_c   1.000
_cell.angle_alpha   90.00
_cell.angle_beta   90.00
_cell.angle_gamma   90.00
#
_symmetry.space_group_name_H-M   'P 1'
#
loop_
_entity.id
_entity.type
_entity.pdbx_description
1 polymer ?
#
loop_
_entity_poly.entity_id
_entity_poly.type
_entity_poly.pdbx_seq_one_letter_code
_entity_poly.pdbx_strand_id
1 'polypeptide(L)'
;MQKQILKNILIYLGGGLLCVGLLFWSLESFNGSQGHWEAEIGQAETQLALTLRLAGREDRPFNRQVVLADRQAGVHPPGTFSLPDQSHKMPGTKQTFQDTTIRPGRVTFQWEGHEFDLMLNGLTVDGKQYDWNDQTPIALIRKTDVSGLR
;
A
#
# COMPACT_ATOMS: atom_id res chain seq x y z
N MET A 1 -22.20 -24.61 49.80
CA MET A 1 -21.50 -23.30 49.80
C MET A 1 -20.17 -23.34 49.05
N GLN A 2 -19.17 -24.14 49.44
CA GLN A 2 -17.86 -24.22 48.76
C GLN A 2 -17.93 -24.59 47.25
N LYS A 3 -18.80 -25.55 46.87
CA LYS A 3 -18.97 -25.95 45.45
C LYS A 3 -19.50 -24.82 44.55
N GLN A 4 -20.35 -23.94 45.08
CA GLN A 4 -20.88 -22.78 44.35
C GLN A 4 -19.82 -21.69 44.19
N ILE A 5 -19.02 -21.46 45.24
CA ILE A 5 -17.89 -20.52 45.18
C ILE A 5 -16.86 -20.97 44.13
N LEU A 6 -16.49 -22.25 44.13
CA LEU A 6 -15.56 -22.82 43.15
C LEU A 6 -16.08 -22.72 41.72
N LYS A 7 -17.38 -23.01 41.50
CA LYS A 7 -18.03 -22.89 40.19
C LYS A 7 -18.02 -21.44 39.67
N ASN A 8 -18.31 -20.47 40.54
CA ASN A 8 -18.30 -19.06 40.16
C ASN A 8 -16.88 -18.61 39.81
N ILE A 9 -15.87 -19.00 40.61
CA ILE A 9 -14.45 -18.71 40.32
C ILE A 9 -14.04 -19.26 38.95
N LEU A 10 -14.40 -20.50 38.63
CA LEU A 10 -14.13 -21.12 37.33
C LEU A 10 -14.79 -20.38 36.17
N ILE A 11 -16.03 -19.91 36.34
CA ILE A 11 -16.74 -19.14 35.32
C ILE A 11 -16.08 -17.77 35.09
N TYR A 12 -15.70 -17.07 36.16
CA TYR A 12 -15.03 -15.77 36.03
C TYR A 12 -13.63 -15.90 35.43
N LEU A 13 -12.86 -16.93 35.80
CA LEU A 13 -11.56 -17.22 35.20
C LEU A 13 -11.67 -17.58 33.72
N GLY A 14 -12.61 -18.48 33.37
CA GLY A 14 -12.86 -18.86 31.98
C GLY A 14 -13.32 -17.68 31.13
N GLY A 15 -14.25 -16.86 31.64
CA GLY A 15 -14.69 -15.64 30.98
C GLY A 15 -13.58 -14.62 30.81
N GLY A 16 -12.74 -14.42 31.84
CA GLY A 16 -11.59 -13.53 31.77
C GLY A 16 -10.58 -13.95 30.70
N LEU A 17 -10.22 -15.23 30.64
CA LEU A 17 -9.32 -15.76 29.62
C LEU A 17 -9.88 -15.60 28.21
N LEU A 18 -11.18 -15.84 28.03
CA LEU A 18 -11.84 -15.67 26.73
C LEU A 18 -11.84 -14.20 26.29
N CYS A 19 -12.13 -13.26 27.19
CA CYS A 19 -12.04 -11.82 26.90
C CYS A 19 -10.62 -11.39 26.51
N VAL A 20 -9.59 -11.90 27.20
CA VAL A 20 -8.19 -11.60 26.85
C VAL A 20 -7.84 -12.16 25.47
N GLY A 21 -8.24 -13.39 25.15
CA GLY A 21 -8.03 -13.97 23.83
C GLY A 21 -8.69 -13.18 22.71
N LEU A 22 -9.95 -12.76 22.90
CA LEU A 22 -10.68 -11.93 21.94
C LEU A 22 -10.05 -10.53 21.78
N LEU A 23 -9.58 -9.92 22.86
CA LEU A 23 -8.88 -8.63 22.80
C LEU A 23 -7.57 -8.75 22.05
N PHE A 24 -6.81 -9.81 22.27
CA PHE A 24 -5.55 -10.06 21.56
C PHE A 24 -5.81 -10.21 20.04
N TRP A 25 -6.77 -11.04 19.64
CA TRP A 25 -7.14 -11.18 18.22
C TRP A 25 -7.70 -9.89 17.61
N SER A 26 -8.47 -9.12 18.37
CA SER A 26 -8.98 -7.81 17.93
C SER A 26 -7.84 -6.81 17.68
N LEU A 27 -6.86 -6.74 18.59
CA LEU A 27 -5.67 -5.91 18.44
C LEU A 27 -4.80 -6.35 17.28
N GLU A 28 -4.61 -7.66 17.09
CA GLU A 28 -3.85 -8.22 15.98
C GLU A 28 -4.53 -7.93 14.63
N SER A 29 -5.84 -8.08 14.55
CA SER A 29 -6.64 -7.69 13.38
C SER A 29 -6.60 -6.18 13.12
N PHE A 30 -6.68 -5.37 14.18
CA PHE A 30 -6.61 -3.91 14.08
C PHE A 30 -5.25 -3.46 13.58
N ASN A 31 -4.16 -3.98 14.15
CA ASN A 31 -2.78 -3.70 13.69
C ASN A 31 -2.54 -4.20 12.26
N GLY A 32 -3.10 -5.37 11.89
CA GLY A 32 -3.09 -5.87 10.52
C GLY A 32 -3.75 -4.91 9.53
N SER A 33 -4.81 -4.22 9.96
CA SER A 33 -5.61 -3.29 9.13
C SER A 33 -5.01 -1.88 8.94
N GLN A 34 -3.93 -1.53 9.64
CA GLN A 34 -3.38 -0.17 9.60
C GLN A 34 -2.52 0.13 8.37
N GLY A 35 -2.06 -0.90 7.65
CA GLY A 35 -1.28 -0.70 6.44
C GLY A 35 -2.12 -0.13 5.30
N HIS A 36 -1.65 0.92 4.65
CA HIS A 36 -2.18 1.37 3.36
C HIS A 36 -1.07 1.72 2.39
N TRP A 37 -1.35 1.56 1.10
CA TRP A 37 -0.43 1.96 0.05
C TRP A 37 -0.46 3.48 -0.10
N GLU A 38 0.70 4.09 -0.32
CA GLU A 38 0.82 5.50 -0.64
C GLU A 38 1.60 5.69 -1.93
N ALA A 39 1.14 6.64 -2.74
CA ALA A 39 1.83 7.16 -3.89
C ALA A 39 2.19 8.62 -3.62
N GLU A 40 3.49 8.94 -3.63
CA GLU A 40 3.99 10.30 -3.50
C GLU A 40 4.57 10.75 -4.84
N ILE A 41 3.98 11.81 -5.40
CA ILE A 41 4.54 12.52 -6.54
C ILE A 41 5.55 13.53 -6.00
N GLY A 42 6.77 13.46 -6.52
CA GLY A 42 7.85 14.37 -6.16
C GLY A 42 8.85 14.50 -7.29
N GLN A 43 10.12 14.66 -6.92
CA GLN A 43 11.21 14.85 -7.86
C GLN A 43 12.43 14.03 -7.44
N ALA A 44 13.13 13.51 -8.44
CA ALA A 44 14.45 12.92 -8.30
C ALA A 44 15.41 13.77 -9.15
N GLU A 45 16.30 14.52 -8.51
CA GLU A 45 17.15 15.52 -9.14
C GLU A 45 16.34 16.57 -9.93
N THR A 46 16.22 16.38 -11.25
CA THR A 46 15.47 17.27 -12.16
C THR A 46 14.30 16.56 -12.84
N GLN A 47 14.09 15.28 -12.53
CA GLN A 47 13.10 14.42 -13.17
C GLN A 47 11.89 14.20 -12.26
N LEU A 48 10.74 13.96 -12.88
CA LEU A 48 9.51 13.60 -12.20
C LEU A 48 9.67 12.22 -11.57
N ALA A 49 9.36 12.12 -10.27
CA ALA A 49 9.45 10.87 -9.53
C ALA A 49 8.12 10.50 -8.88
N LEU A 50 7.85 9.20 -8.81
CA LEU A 50 6.77 8.58 -8.08
C LEU A 50 7.35 7.63 -7.05
N THR A 51 7.13 7.92 -5.78
CA THR A 51 7.55 7.06 -4.67
C THR A 51 6.34 6.26 -4.20
N LEU A 52 6.45 4.93 -4.24
CA LEU A 52 5.42 4.00 -3.78
C LEU A 52 5.87 3.40 -2.46
N ARG A 53 5.01 3.47 -1.44
CA ARG A 53 5.34 2.94 -0.12
C ARG A 53 4.16 2.31 0.61
N LEU A 54 4.47 1.47 1.58
CA LEU A 54 3.53 0.99 2.58
C LEU A 54 3.63 1.89 3.82
N ALA A 55 2.55 2.60 4.14
CA ALA A 55 2.45 3.41 5.36
C ALA A 55 1.64 2.68 6.44
N GLY A 56 1.79 3.10 7.70
CA GLY A 56 1.09 2.50 8.84
C GLY A 56 1.63 1.14 9.31
N ARG A 57 2.78 0.70 8.77
CA ARG A 57 3.44 -0.58 9.08
C ARG A 57 4.95 -0.40 9.19
N GLU A 58 5.41 0.04 10.36
CA GLU A 58 6.85 0.23 10.62
C GLU A 58 7.64 -1.08 10.58
N ASP A 59 6.98 -2.22 10.81
CA ASP A 59 7.56 -3.55 10.65
C ASP A 59 7.92 -3.90 9.19
N ARG A 60 7.37 -3.16 8.22
CA ARG A 60 7.51 -3.43 6.79
C ARG A 60 7.73 -2.12 6.01
N PRO A 61 8.97 -1.63 5.96
CA PRO A 61 9.31 -0.36 5.32
C PRO A 61 9.38 -0.49 3.79
N PHE A 62 8.32 -1.00 3.15
CA PHE A 62 8.27 -1.12 1.70
C PHE A 62 8.26 0.27 1.08
N ASN A 63 9.28 0.56 0.27
CA ASN A 63 9.45 1.84 -0.37
C ASN A 63 10.21 1.65 -1.69
N ARG A 64 9.67 2.14 -2.80
CA ARG A 64 10.30 2.13 -4.13
C ARG A 64 10.08 3.45 -4.83
N GLN A 65 11.16 4.01 -5.36
CA GLN A 65 11.11 5.19 -6.21
C GLN A 65 11.12 4.78 -7.69
N VAL A 66 10.23 5.40 -8.44
CA VAL A 66 10.11 5.28 -9.90
C VAL A 66 10.39 6.65 -10.48
N VAL A 67 11.31 6.74 -11.45
CA VAL A 67 11.74 8.01 -12.05
C VAL A 67 11.42 7.98 -13.53
N LEU A 68 10.71 8.99 -14.01
CA LEU A 68 10.42 9.18 -15.44
C LEU A 68 11.52 10.01 -16.07
N ALA A 69 12.43 9.34 -16.78
CA ALA A 69 13.66 9.95 -17.28
C ALA A 69 13.42 11.04 -18.34
N ASP A 70 12.28 10.97 -19.03
CA ASP A 70 11.85 11.87 -20.10
C ASP A 70 10.93 13.00 -19.61
N ARG A 71 10.68 13.11 -18.30
CA ARG A 71 9.78 14.12 -17.73
C ARG A 71 10.50 14.95 -16.68
N GLN A 72 10.46 16.27 -16.85
CA GLN A 72 10.97 17.19 -15.84
C GLN A 72 10.09 17.19 -14.60
N ALA A 73 10.71 17.43 -13.45
CA ALA A 73 10.01 17.72 -12.21
C ALA A 73 9.05 18.92 -12.37
N GLY A 74 7.97 18.94 -11.58
CA GLY A 74 6.98 20.03 -11.58
C GLY A 74 5.89 19.95 -12.65
N VAL A 75 5.91 18.95 -13.52
CA VAL A 75 4.80 18.65 -14.44
C VAL A 75 3.49 18.36 -13.68
N HIS A 76 3.59 17.67 -12.55
CA HIS A 76 2.50 17.44 -11.61
C HIS A 76 2.84 18.12 -10.28
N PRO A 77 1.85 18.67 -9.56
CA PRO A 77 2.10 19.19 -8.22
C PRO A 77 2.57 18.06 -7.30
N PRO A 78 3.55 18.32 -6.42
CA PRO A 78 3.97 17.34 -5.44
C PRO A 78 2.81 17.04 -4.48
N GLY A 79 2.71 15.79 -4.05
CA GLY A 79 1.63 15.36 -3.18
C GLY A 79 1.71 13.88 -2.83
N THR A 80 1.22 13.54 -1.63
CA THR A 80 1.07 12.15 -1.19
C THR A 80 -0.41 11.77 -1.24
N PHE A 81 -0.69 10.61 -1.82
CA PHE A 81 -2.03 10.09 -2.04
C PHE A 81 -2.13 8.68 -1.46
N SER A 82 -3.05 8.47 -0.53
CA SER A 82 -3.37 7.13 -0.02
C SER A 82 -4.11 6.34 -1.09
N LEU A 83 -3.67 5.13 -1.39
CA LEU A 83 -4.28 4.24 -2.37
C LEU A 83 -5.05 3.11 -1.67
N PRO A 84 -6.24 2.73 -2.18
CA PRO A 84 -6.90 3.29 -3.36
C PRO A 84 -7.71 4.58 -3.09
N ASP A 85 -7.94 4.94 -1.83
CA ASP A 85 -8.95 5.93 -1.42
C ASP A 85 -8.81 7.32 -2.05
N GLN A 86 -7.58 7.76 -2.31
CA GLN A 86 -7.25 9.07 -2.88
C GLN A 86 -6.69 8.99 -4.31
N SER A 87 -6.76 7.84 -4.97
CA SER A 87 -6.25 7.66 -6.34
C SER A 87 -6.88 8.64 -7.34
N HIS A 88 -8.17 8.95 -7.16
CA HIS A 88 -8.92 9.92 -7.97
C HIS A 88 -8.42 11.37 -7.84
N LYS A 89 -7.65 11.69 -6.79
CA LYS A 89 -7.05 13.01 -6.57
C LYS A 89 -5.64 13.10 -7.16
N MET A 90 -5.03 11.96 -7.47
CA MET A 90 -3.68 11.88 -8.00
C MET A 90 -3.68 12.29 -9.49
N PRO A 91 -2.95 13.34 -9.88
CA PRO A 91 -2.91 13.82 -11.26
C PRO A 91 -2.44 12.75 -12.25
N GLY A 92 -3.19 12.56 -13.34
CA GLY A 92 -2.84 11.61 -14.41
C GLY A 92 -3.01 10.13 -14.04
N THR A 93 -3.56 9.83 -12.85
CA THR A 93 -3.83 8.46 -12.42
C THR A 93 -5.17 7.97 -12.94
N LYS A 94 -5.19 6.69 -13.34
CA LYS A 94 -6.40 5.92 -13.60
C LYS A 94 -6.32 4.62 -12.82
N GLN A 95 -7.08 4.50 -11.75
CA GLN A 95 -7.17 3.24 -11.03
C GLN A 95 -7.89 2.18 -11.88
N THR A 96 -7.32 0.98 -11.97
CA THR A 96 -7.83 -0.13 -12.78
C THR A 96 -8.36 -1.27 -11.93
N PHE A 97 -7.81 -1.48 -10.72
CA PHE A 97 -8.25 -2.52 -9.81
C PHE A 97 -7.95 -2.16 -8.35
N GLN A 98 -8.79 -2.64 -7.43
CA GLN A 98 -8.51 -2.64 -6.00
C GLN A 98 -9.11 -3.89 -5.34
N ASP A 99 -8.37 -4.51 -4.43
CA ASP A 99 -8.89 -5.47 -3.46
C ASP A 99 -8.43 -5.04 -2.06
N THR A 100 -9.38 -4.56 -1.27
CA THR A 100 -9.17 -4.08 0.11
C THR A 100 -9.79 -5.02 1.14
N THR A 101 -10.16 -6.25 0.73
CA THR A 101 -10.74 -7.27 1.63
C THR A 101 -9.82 -7.54 2.82
N ILE A 102 -8.51 -7.52 2.61
CA ILE A 102 -7.47 -7.55 3.64
C ILE A 102 -6.48 -6.43 3.34
N ARG A 103 -6.32 -5.47 4.26
CA ARG A 103 -5.38 -4.35 4.10
C ARG A 103 -3.90 -4.79 4.25
N PRO A 104 -2.93 -4.16 3.55
CA PRO A 104 -3.09 -3.01 2.64
C PRO A 104 -3.71 -3.37 1.28
N GLY A 105 -3.96 -4.66 1.03
CA GLY A 105 -4.66 -5.12 -0.17
C GLY A 105 -3.79 -5.10 -1.41
N ARG A 106 -4.43 -5.30 -2.56
CA ARG A 106 -3.84 -5.14 -3.89
C ARG A 106 -4.41 -3.88 -4.53
N VAL A 107 -3.55 -3.05 -5.11
CA VAL A 107 -4.00 -1.89 -5.89
C VAL A 107 -3.29 -1.90 -7.24
N THR A 108 -4.08 -1.77 -8.30
CA THR A 108 -3.56 -1.61 -9.65
C THR A 108 -4.03 -0.28 -10.22
N PHE A 109 -3.12 0.50 -10.78
CA PHE A 109 -3.42 1.78 -11.42
C PHE A 109 -2.48 2.07 -12.57
N GLN A 110 -2.92 2.93 -13.48
CA GLN A 110 -2.11 3.47 -14.56
C GLN A 110 -1.70 4.91 -14.22
N TRP A 111 -0.44 5.24 -14.44
CA TRP A 111 0.08 6.59 -14.30
C TRP A 111 1.18 6.86 -15.32
N GLU A 112 1.12 8.01 -16.00
CA GLU A 112 2.04 8.39 -17.08
C GLU A 112 2.24 7.28 -18.15
N GLY A 113 1.19 6.51 -18.45
CA GLY A 113 1.20 5.44 -19.45
C GLY A 113 1.76 4.10 -18.97
N HIS A 114 2.19 4.00 -17.71
CA HIS A 114 2.68 2.76 -17.10
C HIS A 114 1.61 2.16 -16.19
N GLU A 115 1.53 0.83 -16.17
CA GLU A 115 0.68 0.10 -15.22
C GLU A 115 1.49 -0.31 -13.99
N PHE A 116 0.96 0.01 -12.81
CA PHE A 116 1.52 -0.32 -11.51
C PHE A 116 0.58 -1.29 -10.80
N ASP A 117 1.14 -2.36 -10.24
CA ASP A 117 0.43 -3.32 -9.42
C ASP A 117 1.18 -3.53 -8.10
N LEU A 118 0.53 -3.12 -7.01
CA LEU A 118 1.10 -3.09 -5.67
C LEU A 118 0.52 -4.23 -4.84
N MET A 119 1.41 -5.08 -4.35
CA MET A 119 1.08 -6.17 -3.43
C MET A 119 2.20 -6.34 -2.39
N LEU A 120 1.89 -6.97 -1.26
CA LEU A 120 2.89 -7.20 -0.21
C LEU A 120 4.09 -8.06 -0.67
N ASN A 121 3.89 -8.94 -1.64
CA ASN A 121 4.92 -9.83 -2.18
C ASN A 121 5.74 -9.23 -3.33
N GLY A 122 5.38 -8.03 -3.82
CA GLY A 122 6.17 -7.35 -4.85
C GLY A 122 5.47 -6.15 -5.46
N LEU A 123 6.27 -5.31 -6.10
CA LEU A 123 5.81 -4.24 -6.98
C LEU A 123 5.94 -4.73 -8.42
N THR A 124 4.88 -4.69 -9.20
CA THR A 124 4.97 -4.95 -10.65
C THR A 124 4.75 -3.65 -11.40
N VAL A 125 5.62 -3.35 -12.36
CA VAL A 125 5.47 -2.22 -13.28
C VAL A 125 5.56 -2.74 -14.71
N ASP A 126 4.51 -2.51 -15.49
CA ASP A 126 4.40 -3.00 -16.88
C ASP A 126 4.68 -4.51 -17.03
N GLY A 127 4.22 -5.31 -16.06
CA GLY A 127 4.43 -6.76 -16.04
C GLY A 127 5.81 -7.22 -15.56
N LYS A 128 6.76 -6.30 -15.31
CA LYS A 128 8.04 -6.63 -14.67
C LYS A 128 7.95 -6.50 -13.16
N GLN A 129 8.30 -7.56 -12.45
CA GLN A 129 8.31 -7.59 -10.99
C GLN A 129 9.60 -6.97 -10.43
N TYR A 130 9.45 -6.25 -9.33
CA TYR A 130 10.49 -5.60 -8.56
C TYR A 130 10.34 -5.99 -7.09
N ASP A 131 11.47 -6.28 -6.45
CA ASP A 131 11.54 -6.50 -5.01
C ASP A 131 11.40 -5.15 -4.28
N TRP A 132 10.66 -5.15 -3.17
CA TRP A 132 10.54 -4.01 -2.26
C TRP A 132 11.86 -3.70 -1.55
N ASN A 133 12.72 -4.70 -1.36
CA ASN A 133 14.00 -4.56 -0.67
C ASN A 133 15.10 -3.97 -1.56
N ASP A 134 14.95 -4.04 -2.89
CA ASP A 134 15.81 -3.29 -3.79
C ASP A 134 15.52 -1.80 -3.62
N GLN A 135 16.54 -0.96 -3.45
CA GLN A 135 16.41 0.49 -3.31
C GLN A 135 16.89 1.24 -4.56
N THR A 136 17.34 0.53 -5.59
CA THR A 136 17.73 1.11 -6.87
C THR A 136 16.51 1.71 -7.58
N PRO A 137 16.48 3.01 -7.90
CA PRO A 137 15.32 3.62 -8.55
C PRO A 137 14.93 2.92 -9.86
N ILE A 138 13.63 2.76 -10.09
CA ILE A 138 13.10 2.20 -11.32
C ILE A 138 13.03 3.32 -12.36
N ALA A 139 13.97 3.31 -13.32
CA ALA A 139 13.96 4.27 -14.42
C ALA A 139 12.98 3.83 -15.51
N LEU A 140 12.05 4.71 -15.88
CA LEU A 140 11.06 4.51 -16.94
C LEU A 140 11.10 5.67 -17.94
N ILE A 141 10.58 5.40 -19.13
CA ILE A 141 10.33 6.40 -20.18
C ILE A 141 8.85 6.28 -20.54
N ARG A 142 8.14 7.41 -20.66
CA ARG A 142 6.71 7.42 -20.97
C ARG A 142 6.41 6.59 -22.22
N LYS A 143 5.42 5.70 -22.12
CA LYS A 143 4.87 5.04 -23.31
C LYS A 143 4.12 6.07 -24.16
N THR A 144 4.68 6.42 -25.31
CA THR A 144 3.97 7.25 -26.29
C THR A 144 2.85 6.42 -26.89
N ASP A 145 1.63 6.95 -26.92
CA ASP A 145 0.50 6.27 -27.54
C ASP A 145 0.71 6.24 -29.06
N VAL A 146 1.23 5.13 -29.58
CA VAL A 146 1.51 4.93 -31.01
C VAL A 146 0.22 4.67 -31.81
N SER A 147 -0.94 4.69 -31.16
CA SER A 147 -2.24 4.39 -31.76
C SER A 147 -2.73 5.45 -32.77
N GLY A 148 -2.02 6.58 -32.91
CA GLY A 148 -2.35 7.65 -33.87
C GLY A 148 -1.48 7.72 -35.14
N LEU A 149 -0.58 6.76 -35.38
CA LEU A 149 0.36 6.77 -36.52
C LEU A 149 -0.03 5.80 -37.66
N ARG A 150 -1.32 5.56 -37.88
CA ARG A 150 -1.82 4.79 -39.02
C ARG A 150 -2.68 5.63 -39.94
#